data_AF-A0A6P0SVU9-F1
#
_entry.id   AF-A0A6P0SVU9-F1
#
_cell.length_a   1.000
_cell.length_b   1.000
_cell.length_c   1.000
_cell.angle_alpha   90.00
_cell.angle_beta   90.00
_cell.angle_gamma   90.00
#
_symmetry.space_group_name_H-M   'P 1'
#
loop_
_entity.id
_entity.type
_entity.pdbx_description
1 polymer ?
#
loop_
_entity_poly.entity_id
_entity_poly.type
_entity_poly.pdbx_seq_one_letter_code
_entity_poly.pdbx_strand_id
1 'polypeptide(L)'
;NALQANPQAAVAYSWTNYIDESGQFLRRGNHITLNGNVYPQLLLTDFLENGSNVLIRKKAFDTVGQFDESLTQAEDWNMWLRLAAHYPFVAVPYPHILYRVSANSASSDTSKMEAGCLQVIERAFAAAPDSLQYLKKHSLANLYKYLIYKALESFPQRHQTLAALQFLGHALRHDPSLLLAKVTLKVLFKIILLLILPAAQSTGLLNRFPRLFNTTTILGYLRTEP
;
A
#
# COMPACT_ATOMS: atom_id res chain seq x y z
N ASN A 1 17.84 0.85 22.90
CA ASN A 1 17.20 0.65 21.58
C ASN A 1 15.84 -0.03 21.71
N ALA A 2 14.89 0.21 20.79
CA ALA A 2 13.49 -0.22 20.92
C ALA A 2 13.29 -1.71 21.23
N LEU A 3 13.99 -2.61 20.53
CA LEU A 3 13.95 -4.05 20.81
C LEU A 3 14.61 -4.42 22.16
N GLN A 4 15.58 -3.68 22.66
CA GLN A 4 16.16 -3.95 23.99
C GLN A 4 15.15 -3.61 25.09
N ALA A 5 14.40 -2.52 24.92
CA ALA A 5 13.35 -2.11 25.86
C ALA A 5 12.07 -2.99 25.77
N ASN A 6 11.90 -3.73 24.67
CA ASN A 6 10.74 -4.57 24.41
C ASN A 6 11.18 -6.01 24.09
N PRO A 7 11.61 -6.80 25.10
CA PRO A 7 12.13 -8.15 24.88
C PRO A 7 11.12 -9.10 24.24
N GLN A 8 9.83 -8.89 24.48
CA GLN A 8 8.70 -9.62 23.87
C GLN A 8 8.50 -9.31 22.37
N ALA A 9 8.95 -8.16 21.88
CA ALA A 9 8.83 -7.82 20.46
C ALA A 9 9.95 -8.45 19.65
N ALA A 10 9.63 -8.97 18.46
CA ALA A 10 10.61 -9.53 17.53
C ALA A 10 10.95 -8.59 16.36
N VAL A 11 10.07 -7.64 16.07
CA VAL A 11 10.21 -6.69 14.97
C VAL A 11 10.07 -5.29 15.52
N ALA A 12 11.04 -4.43 15.22
CA ALA A 12 10.90 -2.99 15.37
C ALA A 12 10.72 -2.37 13.99
N TYR A 13 9.86 -1.36 13.89
CA TYR A 13 9.66 -0.59 12.68
C TYR A 13 9.49 0.89 13.01
N SER A 14 9.51 1.73 11.99
CA SER A 14 9.38 3.17 12.12
C SER A 14 8.49 3.75 11.01
N TRP A 15 8.50 5.06 10.83
CA TRP A 15 7.73 5.70 9.78
C TRP A 15 8.56 5.90 8.50
N THR A 16 7.85 6.09 7.39
CA THR A 16 8.44 6.40 6.10
C THR A 16 8.05 7.81 5.66
N ASN A 17 9.00 8.53 5.08
CA ASN A 17 8.73 9.68 4.24
C ASN A 17 9.15 9.36 2.80
N TYR A 18 8.39 9.84 1.84
CA TYR A 18 8.73 9.71 0.42
C TYR A 18 9.59 10.88 -0.03
N ILE A 19 10.65 10.57 -0.77
CA ILE A 19 11.56 11.53 -1.39
C ILE A 19 11.60 11.32 -2.92
N ASP A 20 11.95 12.35 -3.66
CA ASP A 20 12.20 12.25 -5.10
C ASP A 20 13.60 11.71 -5.41
N GLU A 21 13.92 11.60 -6.70
CA GLU A 21 15.22 11.10 -7.18
C GLU A 21 16.40 11.97 -6.73
N SER A 22 16.18 13.26 -6.46
CA SER A 22 17.18 14.20 -5.96
C SER A 22 17.28 14.23 -4.43
N GLY A 23 16.47 13.44 -3.73
CA GLY A 23 16.43 13.36 -2.27
C GLY A 23 15.56 14.44 -1.61
N GLN A 24 14.79 15.21 -2.39
CA GLN A 24 13.88 16.20 -1.83
C GLN A 24 12.61 15.53 -1.31
N PHE A 25 12.10 16.05 -0.19
CA PHE A 25 10.86 15.55 0.42
C PHE A 25 9.66 15.75 -0.52
N LEU A 26 8.93 14.67 -0.77
CA LEU A 26 7.68 14.69 -1.54
C LEU A 26 6.46 14.73 -0.63
N ARG A 27 6.37 13.77 0.29
CA ARG A 27 5.20 13.59 1.17
C ARG A 27 5.52 12.65 2.33
N ARG A 28 4.66 12.67 3.35
CA ARG A 28 4.65 11.64 4.39
C ARG A 28 4.11 10.33 3.81
N GLY A 29 4.70 9.21 4.18
CA GLY A 29 4.11 7.88 4.03
C GLY A 29 3.26 7.53 5.25
N ASN A 30 3.26 6.26 5.62
CA ASN A 30 2.53 5.77 6.78
C ASN A 30 3.24 6.17 8.08
N HIS A 31 2.55 6.96 8.89
CA HIS A 31 2.97 7.37 10.24
C HIS A 31 2.13 6.63 11.30
N ILE A 32 1.97 5.33 11.12
CA ILE A 32 1.16 4.46 11.99
C ILE A 32 2.02 3.97 13.16
N THR A 33 1.45 4.00 14.38
CA THR A 33 2.14 3.58 15.61
C THR A 33 1.33 2.50 16.31
N LEU A 34 1.65 1.25 16.01
CA LEU A 34 1.03 0.06 16.58
C LEU A 34 2.11 -0.80 17.27
N ASN A 35 1.80 -1.25 18.48
CA ASN A 35 2.67 -2.12 19.28
C ASN A 35 1.89 -3.40 19.64
N GLY A 36 2.61 -4.50 19.86
CA GLY A 36 1.97 -5.77 20.22
C GLY A 36 1.55 -6.56 18.99
N ASN A 37 0.34 -7.14 19.03
CA ASN A 37 -0.22 -7.87 17.90
C ASN A 37 -0.72 -6.89 16.83
N VAL A 38 -0.02 -6.87 15.69
CA VAL A 38 -0.35 -6.03 14.53
C VAL A 38 -0.87 -6.84 13.33
N TYR A 39 -1.08 -8.15 13.52
CA TYR A 39 -1.45 -9.06 12.44
C TYR A 39 -2.79 -8.70 11.77
N PRO A 40 -3.87 -8.36 12.51
CA PRO A 40 -5.13 -7.91 11.90
C PRO A 40 -4.98 -6.67 11.02
N GLN A 41 -4.13 -5.72 11.42
CA GLN A 41 -3.86 -4.50 10.65
C GLN A 41 -3.02 -4.79 9.41
N LEU A 42 -2.00 -5.67 9.51
CA LEU A 42 -1.23 -6.11 8.34
C LEU A 42 -2.08 -6.91 7.35
N LEU A 43 -3.10 -7.65 7.81
CA LEU A 43 -4.04 -8.33 6.90
C LEU A 43 -4.85 -7.33 6.05
N LEU A 44 -5.08 -6.12 6.56
CA LEU A 44 -5.81 -5.07 5.84
C LEU A 44 -4.95 -4.34 4.81
N THR A 45 -3.70 -4.02 5.15
CA THR A 45 -2.79 -3.29 4.27
C THR A 45 -1.35 -3.42 4.78
N ASP A 46 -0.38 -3.37 3.86
CA ASP A 46 1.02 -3.21 4.25
C ASP A 46 1.28 -1.78 4.75
N PHE A 47 1.09 -1.56 6.05
CA PHE A 47 1.36 -0.25 6.65
C PHE A 47 2.86 0.01 6.86
N LEU A 48 3.74 -0.98 6.66
CA LEU A 48 5.19 -0.82 6.77
C LEU A 48 5.82 -0.28 5.47
N GLU A 49 5.07 -0.37 4.37
CA GLU A 49 5.30 0.19 3.02
C GLU A 49 6.51 -0.33 2.25
N ASN A 50 7.59 -0.76 2.93
CA ASN A 50 8.81 -1.18 2.25
C ASN A 50 9.72 -2.06 3.12
N GLY A 51 10.53 -2.87 2.41
CA GLY A 51 11.60 -3.71 2.93
C GLY A 51 12.63 -3.04 3.85
N SER A 52 12.87 -1.73 3.71
CA SER A 52 13.94 -1.02 4.46
C SER A 52 13.53 -0.61 5.88
N ASN A 53 12.26 -0.74 6.25
CA ASN A 53 11.73 -0.15 7.48
C ASN A 53 11.99 -0.98 8.75
N VAL A 54 12.08 -2.30 8.62
CA VAL A 54 12.08 -3.18 9.79
C VAL A 54 13.47 -3.56 10.28
N LEU A 55 13.59 -3.73 11.59
CA LEU A 55 14.68 -4.45 12.23
C LEU A 55 14.10 -5.71 12.89
N ILE A 56 14.60 -6.88 12.49
CA ILE A 56 14.05 -8.18 12.88
C ILE A 56 15.07 -8.91 13.75
N ARG A 57 14.62 -9.53 14.85
CA ARG A 57 15.47 -10.46 15.61
C ARG A 57 15.79 -11.67 14.75
N LYS A 58 17.08 -12.04 14.68
CA LYS A 58 17.55 -13.21 13.93
C LYS A 58 16.72 -14.47 14.21
N LYS A 59 16.47 -14.79 15.48
CA LYS A 59 15.67 -15.98 15.87
C LYS A 59 14.27 -15.98 15.25
N ALA A 60 13.61 -14.83 15.16
CA ALA A 60 12.28 -14.72 14.58
C ALA A 60 12.33 -14.89 13.06
N PHE A 61 13.31 -14.27 12.39
CA PHE A 61 13.57 -14.47 10.96
C PHE A 61 13.84 -15.94 10.63
N ASP A 62 14.72 -16.60 11.40
CA ASP A 62 15.02 -18.02 11.23
C ASP A 62 13.78 -18.91 11.45
N THR A 63 12.89 -18.52 12.37
CA THR A 63 11.67 -19.29 12.70
C THR A 63 10.65 -19.20 11.59
N VAL A 64 10.38 -18.00 11.06
CA VAL A 64 9.40 -17.85 9.99
C VAL A 64 9.95 -18.32 8.66
N GLY A 65 11.27 -18.26 8.44
CA GLY A 65 11.95 -18.64 7.21
C GLY A 65 12.27 -17.45 6.31
N GLN A 66 12.93 -17.72 5.18
CA GLN A 66 13.37 -16.70 4.23
C GLN A 66 12.20 -16.12 3.41
N PHE A 67 12.51 -15.10 2.61
CA PHE A 67 11.60 -14.53 1.61
C PHE A 67 11.17 -15.61 0.62
N ASP A 68 9.96 -15.46 0.10
CA ASP A 68 9.41 -16.35 -0.91
C ASP A 68 9.83 -15.85 -2.29
N GLU A 69 10.83 -16.49 -2.89
CA GLU A 69 11.41 -16.11 -4.17
C GLU A 69 10.44 -16.29 -5.36
N SER A 70 9.27 -16.92 -5.15
CA SER A 70 8.21 -16.95 -6.16
C SER A 70 7.46 -15.62 -6.31
N LEU A 71 7.59 -14.72 -5.33
CA LEU A 71 6.98 -13.39 -5.35
C LEU A 71 7.93 -12.38 -5.99
N THR A 72 7.50 -11.76 -7.09
CA THR A 72 8.24 -10.67 -7.74
C THR A 72 7.96 -9.29 -7.12
N GLN A 73 6.87 -9.17 -6.35
CA GLN A 73 6.41 -7.96 -5.67
C GLN A 73 5.68 -8.36 -4.39
N ALA A 74 5.67 -7.46 -3.40
CA ALA A 74 5.03 -7.64 -2.10
C ALA A 74 5.63 -8.80 -1.27
N GLU A 75 6.85 -9.23 -1.58
CA GLU A 75 7.60 -10.23 -0.83
C GLU A 75 7.87 -9.79 0.61
N ASP A 76 8.00 -8.49 0.83
CA ASP A 76 8.12 -7.85 2.14
C ASP A 76 6.81 -7.97 2.93
N TRP A 77 5.66 -7.61 2.33
CA TRP A 77 4.36 -7.76 3.00
C TRP A 77 4.10 -9.22 3.42
N ASN A 78 4.44 -10.19 2.57
CA ASN A 78 4.37 -11.62 2.92
C ASN A 78 5.22 -11.97 4.14
N MET A 79 6.46 -11.45 4.21
CA MET A 79 7.36 -11.64 5.36
C MET A 79 6.77 -11.00 6.63
N TRP A 80 6.22 -9.79 6.54
CA TRP A 80 5.62 -9.07 7.68
C TRP A 80 4.42 -9.81 8.24
N LEU A 81 3.55 -10.33 7.38
CA LEU A 81 2.40 -11.14 7.78
C LEU A 81 2.81 -12.40 8.53
N ARG A 82 3.83 -13.12 8.01
CA ARG A 82 4.38 -14.32 8.68
C ARG A 82 4.98 -13.98 10.04
N LEU A 83 5.73 -12.88 10.15
CA LEU A 83 6.27 -12.43 11.43
C LEU A 83 5.17 -12.04 12.42
N ALA A 84 4.16 -11.28 11.98
CA ALA A 84 3.09 -10.79 12.85
C ALA A 84 2.14 -11.89 13.33
N ALA A 85 2.01 -12.99 12.57
CA ALA A 85 1.27 -14.17 13.01
C ALA A 85 1.89 -14.84 14.25
N HIS A 86 3.20 -14.66 14.48
CA HIS A 86 3.94 -15.33 15.56
C HIS A 86 4.49 -14.39 16.64
N TYR A 87 4.74 -13.12 16.30
CA TYR A 87 5.52 -12.24 17.15
C TYR A 87 4.92 -10.84 17.29
N PRO A 88 5.01 -10.24 18.49
CA PRO A 88 4.71 -8.84 18.69
C PRO A 88 5.68 -7.89 17.97
N PHE A 89 5.16 -6.74 17.55
CA PHE A 89 5.89 -5.65 16.93
C PHE A 89 6.05 -4.48 17.90
N VAL A 90 7.05 -3.63 17.69
CA VAL A 90 7.21 -2.34 18.37
C VAL A 90 7.47 -1.22 17.36
N ALA A 91 6.74 -0.13 17.48
CA ALA A 91 6.89 1.06 16.66
C ALA A 91 7.87 2.05 17.29
N VAL A 92 8.68 2.70 16.46
CA VAL A 92 9.46 3.88 16.81
C VAL A 92 8.85 5.06 16.07
N PRO A 93 8.18 6.01 16.77
CA PRO A 93 7.39 7.07 16.14
C PRO A 93 8.28 8.20 15.59
N TYR A 94 9.08 7.85 14.58
CA TYR A 94 10.03 8.73 13.91
C TYR A 94 10.25 8.26 12.45
N PRO A 95 10.35 9.17 11.48
CA PRO A 95 10.54 8.81 10.07
C PRO A 95 12.01 8.51 9.76
N HIS A 96 12.50 7.33 10.14
CA HIS A 96 13.88 6.91 9.82
C HIS A 96 14.06 6.55 8.35
N ILE A 97 12.98 6.21 7.63
CA ILE A 97 13.05 5.79 6.23
C ILE A 97 12.72 6.96 5.31
N LEU A 98 13.62 7.21 4.36
CA LEU A 98 13.39 8.09 3.21
C LEU A 98 13.29 7.23 1.96
N TYR A 99 12.06 6.90 1.55
CA TYR A 99 11.80 6.02 0.42
C TYR A 99 11.76 6.82 -0.90
N ARG A 100 12.66 6.48 -1.82
CA ARG A 100 12.76 7.16 -3.11
C ARG A 100 11.69 6.69 -4.09
N VAL A 101 10.91 7.63 -4.61
CA VAL A 101 9.93 7.39 -5.68
C VAL A 101 10.59 7.63 -7.03
N SER A 102 10.50 6.65 -7.93
CA SER A 102 10.96 6.73 -9.31
C SER A 102 9.91 6.14 -10.24
N ALA A 103 9.81 6.66 -11.47
CA ALA A 103 8.89 6.15 -12.47
C ALA A 103 9.21 4.70 -12.90
N ASN A 104 10.46 4.27 -12.74
CA ASN A 104 10.94 2.94 -13.16
C ASN A 104 11.14 1.97 -11.98
N SER A 105 10.59 2.30 -10.80
CA SER A 105 10.67 1.41 -9.63
C SER A 105 9.83 0.16 -9.83
N ALA A 106 10.17 -0.92 -9.12
CA ALA A 106 9.35 -2.12 -9.08
C ALA A 106 7.89 -1.79 -8.70
N SER A 107 7.69 -0.85 -7.77
CA SER A 107 6.38 -0.40 -7.29
C SER A 107 5.58 0.46 -8.28
N SER A 108 6.14 0.86 -9.42
CA SER A 108 5.39 1.56 -10.48
C SER A 108 4.69 0.60 -11.46
N ASP A 109 5.08 -0.68 -11.49
CA ASP A 109 4.42 -1.71 -12.29
C ASP A 109 3.17 -2.23 -11.55
N THR A 110 2.03 -1.58 -11.78
CA THR A 110 0.78 -1.89 -11.09
C THR A 110 0.26 -3.29 -11.39
N SER A 111 0.56 -3.85 -12.56
CA SER A 111 0.12 -5.20 -12.94
C SER A 111 0.87 -6.27 -12.16
N LYS A 112 2.20 -6.14 -12.04
CA LYS A 112 2.98 -7.03 -11.17
C LYS A 112 2.64 -6.84 -9.70
N MET A 113 2.38 -5.60 -9.29
CA MET A 113 1.96 -5.30 -7.92
C MET A 113 0.62 -5.97 -7.58
N GLU A 114 -0.38 -5.87 -8.48
CA GLU A 114 -1.65 -6.58 -8.33
C GLU A 114 -1.42 -8.09 -8.18
N ALA A 115 -0.68 -8.70 -9.11
CA ALA A 115 -0.43 -10.13 -9.10
C ALA A 115 0.28 -10.59 -7.80
N GLY A 116 1.31 -9.86 -7.37
CA GLY A 116 2.03 -10.15 -6.12
C GLY A 116 1.14 -10.01 -4.89
N CYS A 117 0.47 -8.86 -4.73
CA CYS A 117 -0.42 -8.62 -3.60
C CYS A 117 -1.58 -9.61 -3.54
N LEU A 118 -2.19 -10.01 -4.66
CA LEU A 118 -3.24 -11.04 -4.66
C LEU A 118 -2.72 -12.38 -4.15
N GLN A 119 -1.52 -12.81 -4.57
CA GLN A 119 -0.91 -14.03 -4.03
C GLN A 119 -0.66 -13.93 -2.52
N VAL A 120 -0.17 -12.79 -2.04
CA VAL A 120 0.05 -12.54 -0.62
C VAL A 120 -1.26 -12.56 0.17
N ILE A 121 -2.30 -11.89 -0.31
CA ILE A 121 -3.62 -11.88 0.33
C ILE A 121 -4.18 -13.31 0.39
N GLU A 122 -4.15 -14.06 -0.70
CA GLU A 122 -4.64 -15.45 -0.70
C GLU A 122 -3.89 -16.32 0.30
N ARG A 123 -2.55 -16.27 0.33
CA ARG A 123 -1.73 -17.03 1.29
C ARG A 123 -1.99 -16.61 2.73
N ALA A 124 -2.08 -15.31 2.99
CA ALA A 124 -2.30 -14.78 4.31
C ALA A 124 -3.65 -15.21 4.89
N PHE A 125 -4.71 -15.13 4.07
CA PHE A 125 -6.05 -15.55 4.50
C PHE A 125 -6.23 -17.07 4.51
N ALA A 126 -5.44 -17.85 3.76
CA ALA A 126 -5.40 -19.30 3.94
C ALA A 126 -4.84 -19.73 5.32
N ALA A 127 -3.95 -18.92 5.90
CA ALA A 127 -3.35 -19.16 7.21
C ALA A 127 -4.02 -18.40 8.37
N ALA A 128 -4.86 -17.40 8.07
CA ALA A 128 -5.51 -16.58 9.08
C ALA A 128 -6.60 -17.36 9.85
N PRO A 129 -6.78 -17.08 11.16
CA PRO A 129 -7.86 -17.70 11.93
C PRO A 129 -9.24 -17.27 11.42
N ASP A 130 -10.26 -18.13 11.60
CA ASP A 130 -11.64 -17.88 11.17
C ASP A 130 -12.19 -16.52 11.62
N SER A 131 -11.82 -16.11 12.84
CA SER A 131 -12.20 -14.82 13.42
C SER A 131 -11.75 -13.60 12.61
N LEU A 132 -10.76 -13.72 11.71
CA LEU A 132 -10.23 -12.63 10.90
C LEU A 132 -10.59 -12.74 9.41
N GLN A 133 -11.24 -13.82 8.98
CA GLN A 133 -11.56 -14.06 7.56
C GLN A 133 -12.43 -12.96 6.93
N TYR A 134 -13.25 -12.29 7.74
CA TYR A 134 -14.09 -11.18 7.29
C TYR A 134 -13.27 -9.99 6.77
N LEU A 135 -11.98 -9.87 7.13
CA LEU A 135 -11.08 -8.81 6.67
C LEU A 135 -10.66 -8.96 5.21
N LYS A 136 -10.80 -10.16 4.61
CA LYS A 136 -10.32 -10.42 3.23
C LYS A 136 -10.92 -9.47 2.20
N LYS A 137 -12.22 -9.21 2.29
CA LYS A 137 -12.88 -8.24 1.40
C LYS A 137 -12.33 -6.82 1.56
N HIS A 138 -11.95 -6.44 2.77
CA HIS A 138 -11.39 -5.12 3.05
C HIS A 138 -9.93 -5.00 2.59
N SER A 139 -9.16 -6.09 2.74
CA SER A 139 -7.81 -6.20 2.18
C SER A 139 -7.80 -6.02 0.66
N LEU A 140 -8.69 -6.73 -0.04
CA LEU A 140 -8.88 -6.58 -1.49
C LEU A 140 -9.32 -5.16 -1.86
N ALA A 141 -10.28 -4.57 -1.14
CA ALA A 141 -10.68 -3.19 -1.37
C ALA A 141 -9.51 -2.20 -1.20
N ASN A 142 -8.67 -2.39 -0.18
CA ASN A 142 -7.50 -1.57 0.08
C ASN A 142 -6.45 -1.68 -1.02
N LEU A 143 -6.16 -2.91 -1.47
CA LEU A 143 -5.27 -3.16 -2.61
C LEU A 143 -5.73 -2.35 -3.83
N TYR A 144 -7.00 -2.46 -4.20
CA TYR A 144 -7.50 -1.78 -5.40
C TYR A 144 -7.56 -0.25 -5.25
N LYS A 145 -7.83 0.28 -4.04
CA LYS A 145 -7.70 1.72 -3.76
C LYS A 145 -6.26 2.21 -3.95
N TYR A 146 -5.28 1.44 -3.47
CA TYR A 146 -3.86 1.73 -3.65
C TYR A 146 -3.43 1.64 -5.12
N LEU A 147 -3.87 0.61 -5.85
CA LEU A 147 -3.55 0.45 -7.27
C LEU A 147 -4.16 1.57 -8.14
N ILE A 148 -5.37 2.05 -7.83
CA ILE A 148 -5.94 3.25 -8.47
C ILE A 148 -5.04 4.46 -8.23
N TYR A 149 -4.61 4.65 -6.98
CA TYR A 149 -3.70 5.74 -6.62
C TYR A 149 -2.39 5.66 -7.43
N LYS A 150 -1.76 4.48 -7.48
CA LYS A 150 -0.52 4.25 -8.21
C LYS A 150 -0.66 4.40 -9.72
N ALA A 151 -1.71 3.83 -10.31
CA ALA A 151 -1.98 3.92 -11.75
C ALA A 151 -2.30 5.35 -12.22
N LEU A 152 -2.77 6.21 -11.31
CA LEU A 152 -3.05 7.63 -11.58
C LEU A 152 -2.02 8.57 -10.94
N GLU A 153 -0.91 8.06 -10.41
CA GLU A 153 0.21 8.87 -9.93
C GLU A 153 0.90 9.51 -11.16
N SER A 154 1.28 10.78 -11.05
CA SER A 154 1.91 11.54 -12.15
C SER A 154 1.03 11.66 -13.42
N PHE A 155 1.65 11.69 -14.61
CA PHE A 155 1.00 11.72 -15.92
C PHE A 155 1.01 10.31 -16.52
N PRO A 156 -0.02 9.49 -16.25
CA PRO A 156 0.02 8.09 -16.60
C PRO A 156 -0.10 7.88 -18.11
N GLN A 157 0.50 6.79 -18.59
CA GLN A 157 0.28 6.34 -19.95
C GLN A 157 -1.16 5.84 -20.12
N ARG A 158 -1.64 5.78 -21.36
CA ARG A 158 -3.02 5.35 -21.66
C ARG A 158 -3.35 3.97 -21.07
N HIS A 159 -2.42 3.03 -21.12
CA HIS A 159 -2.61 1.68 -20.57
C HIS A 159 -2.79 1.69 -19.04
N GLN A 160 -2.03 2.52 -18.30
CA GLN A 160 -2.18 2.70 -16.85
C GLN A 160 -3.54 3.33 -16.51
N THR A 161 -4.01 4.27 -17.34
CA THR A 161 -5.34 4.89 -17.16
C THR A 161 -6.46 3.86 -17.35
N LEU A 162 -6.32 2.93 -18.30
CA LEU A 162 -7.26 1.83 -18.49
C LEU A 162 -7.22 0.84 -17.31
N ALA A 163 -6.04 0.53 -16.79
CA ALA A 163 -5.88 -0.30 -15.59
C ALA A 163 -6.57 0.35 -14.38
N ALA A 164 -6.43 1.67 -14.20
CA ALA A 164 -7.13 2.41 -13.14
C ALA A 164 -8.66 2.27 -13.20
N LEU A 165 -9.24 2.21 -14.41
CA LEU A 165 -10.67 1.96 -14.58
C LEU A 165 -11.07 0.54 -14.16
N GLN A 166 -10.24 -0.46 -14.49
CA GLN A 166 -10.45 -1.85 -14.05
C GLN A 166 -10.35 -1.94 -12.52
N PHE A 167 -9.29 -1.37 -11.93
CA PHE A 167 -9.10 -1.34 -10.48
C PHE A 167 -10.25 -0.63 -9.77
N LEU A 168 -10.83 0.43 -10.35
CA LEU A 168 -12.02 1.07 -9.80
C LEU A 168 -13.20 0.11 -9.73
N GLY A 169 -13.44 -0.69 -10.78
CA GLY A 169 -14.48 -1.73 -10.77
C GLY A 169 -14.27 -2.75 -9.65
N HIS A 170 -13.05 -3.21 -9.45
CA HIS A 170 -12.71 -4.12 -8.34
C HIS A 170 -12.88 -3.47 -6.97
N ALA A 171 -12.43 -2.22 -6.79
CA ALA A 171 -12.59 -1.48 -5.54
C ALA A 171 -14.06 -1.32 -5.16
N LEU A 172 -14.92 -0.95 -6.11
CA LEU A 172 -16.38 -0.81 -5.90
C LEU A 172 -17.05 -2.15 -5.56
N ARG A 173 -16.58 -3.26 -6.16
CA ARG A 173 -17.10 -4.60 -5.87
C ARG A 173 -16.81 -5.02 -4.42
N HIS A 174 -15.63 -4.69 -3.90
CA HIS A 174 -15.21 -5.06 -2.55
C HIS A 174 -15.61 -4.04 -1.47
N ASP A 175 -15.82 -2.79 -1.85
CA ASP A 175 -16.28 -1.71 -0.98
C ASP A 175 -17.31 -0.81 -1.69
N PRO A 176 -18.61 -1.19 -1.69
CA PRO A 176 -19.67 -0.43 -2.35
C PRO A 176 -19.89 0.97 -1.77
N SER A 177 -19.40 1.27 -0.56
CA SER A 177 -19.53 2.61 0.04
C SER A 177 -18.82 3.68 -0.79
N LEU A 178 -17.82 3.28 -1.57
CA LEU A 178 -17.13 4.16 -2.52
C LEU A 178 -18.05 4.72 -3.61
N LEU A 179 -19.19 4.09 -3.92
CA LEU A 179 -20.15 4.66 -4.90
C LEU A 179 -20.64 6.05 -4.48
N LEU A 180 -20.74 6.31 -3.18
CA LEU A 180 -21.18 7.58 -2.62
C LEU A 180 -20.01 8.51 -2.25
N ALA A 181 -18.77 8.02 -2.36
CA ALA A 181 -17.59 8.78 -1.97
C ALA A 181 -17.22 9.81 -3.04
N LYS A 182 -17.01 11.07 -2.60
CA LYS A 182 -16.59 12.17 -3.50
C LYS A 182 -15.31 11.85 -4.28
N VAL A 183 -14.44 11.01 -3.73
CA VAL A 183 -13.20 10.61 -4.40
C VAL A 183 -13.45 9.81 -5.68
N THR A 184 -14.52 9.02 -5.74
CA THR A 184 -14.88 8.23 -6.93
C THR A 184 -15.15 9.12 -8.12
N LEU A 185 -15.85 10.25 -7.91
CA LEU A 185 -16.06 11.26 -8.96
C LEU A 185 -14.73 11.87 -9.42
N LYS A 186 -13.80 12.16 -8.50
CA LYS A 186 -12.46 12.68 -8.87
C LYS A 186 -11.67 11.70 -9.71
N VAL A 187 -11.68 10.42 -9.33
CA VAL A 187 -11.04 9.33 -10.07
C VAL A 187 -11.64 9.21 -11.46
N LEU A 188 -12.97 9.17 -11.57
CA LEU A 188 -13.66 9.10 -12.86
C LEU A 188 -13.36 10.31 -13.75
N PHE A 189 -13.44 11.53 -13.22
CA PHE A 189 -13.10 12.73 -13.99
C PHE A 189 -11.67 12.71 -14.48
N LYS A 190 -10.72 12.29 -13.65
CA LYS A 190 -9.31 12.16 -14.05
C LYS A 190 -9.14 11.10 -15.15
N ILE A 191 -9.75 9.93 -15.01
CA ILE A 191 -9.72 8.86 -16.03
C ILE A 191 -10.31 9.36 -17.35
N ILE A 192 -11.50 9.96 -17.34
CA ILE A 192 -12.18 10.47 -18.53
C ILE A 192 -11.32 11.53 -19.22
N LEU A 193 -10.77 12.49 -18.47
CA LEU A 193 -9.89 13.52 -18.98
C LEU A 193 -8.67 12.93 -19.70
N LEU A 194 -8.01 11.95 -19.08
CA LEU A 194 -6.81 11.30 -19.59
C LEU A 194 -7.07 10.37 -20.79
N LEU A 195 -8.27 9.81 -20.91
CA LEU A 195 -8.64 8.95 -22.03
C LEU A 195 -9.09 9.75 -23.27
N ILE A 196 -9.67 10.93 -23.08
CA ILE A 196 -10.25 11.74 -24.16
C ILE A 196 -9.25 12.78 -24.69
N LEU A 197 -8.53 13.48 -23.82
CA LEU A 197 -7.68 14.59 -24.23
C LEU A 197 -6.24 14.15 -24.53
N PRO A 198 -5.55 14.83 -25.47
CA PRO A 198 -4.11 14.68 -25.65
C PRO A 198 -3.33 15.06 -24.38
N ALA A 199 -2.15 14.45 -24.19
CA ALA A 199 -1.34 14.60 -22.98
C ALA A 199 -1.02 16.06 -22.61
N ALA A 200 -0.75 16.92 -23.60
CA ALA A 200 -0.48 18.35 -23.36
C ALA A 200 -1.71 19.08 -22.78
N GLN A 201 -2.91 18.79 -23.29
CA GLN A 201 -4.15 19.43 -22.85
C GLN A 201 -4.60 18.91 -21.49
N SER A 202 -4.49 17.60 -21.27
CA SER A 202 -4.81 16.99 -19.98
C SER A 202 -3.88 17.53 -18.88
N THR A 203 -2.58 17.65 -19.16
CA THR A 203 -1.59 18.25 -18.24
C THR A 203 -1.95 19.68 -17.86
N GLY A 204 -2.30 20.52 -18.84
CA GLY A 204 -2.73 21.90 -18.58
C GLY A 204 -3.94 21.98 -17.65
N LEU A 205 -4.95 21.12 -17.85
CA LEU A 205 -6.16 21.08 -17.03
C LEU A 205 -5.91 20.52 -15.62
N LEU A 206 -5.11 19.46 -15.50
CA LEU A 206 -4.71 18.89 -14.21
C LEU A 206 -4.00 19.95 -13.34
N ASN A 207 -3.09 20.72 -13.93
CA ASN A 207 -2.35 21.78 -13.24
C ASN A 207 -3.23 22.98 -12.91
N ARG A 208 -4.25 23.29 -13.72
CA ARG A 208 -5.18 24.39 -13.47
C ARG A 208 -6.17 24.10 -12.33
N PHE A 209 -6.58 22.83 -12.17
CA PHE A 209 -7.57 22.43 -11.16
C PHE A 209 -7.07 21.29 -10.24
N PRO A 210 -5.96 21.49 -9.51
CA PRO A 210 -5.30 20.41 -8.78
C PRO A 210 -6.19 19.77 -7.71
N ARG A 211 -7.08 20.54 -7.06
CA ARG A 211 -8.01 20.02 -6.04
C ARG A 211 -9.08 19.08 -6.61
N LEU A 212 -9.54 19.37 -7.83
CA LEU A 212 -10.58 18.59 -8.51
C LEU A 212 -10.04 17.22 -8.92
N PHE A 213 -8.80 17.19 -9.42
CA PHE A 213 -8.14 15.98 -9.89
C PHE A 213 -7.22 15.33 -8.85
N ASN A 214 -7.30 15.75 -7.58
CA ASN A 214 -6.53 15.16 -6.51
C ASN A 214 -7.10 13.77 -6.13
N THR A 215 -6.59 12.74 -6.80
CA THR A 215 -6.92 11.33 -6.57
C THR A 215 -6.19 10.73 -5.38
N THR A 216 -5.20 11.40 -4.79
CA THR A 216 -4.49 10.88 -3.59
C THR A 216 -5.40 10.77 -2.38
N THR A 217 -6.51 11.51 -2.39
CA THR A 217 -7.57 11.42 -1.37
C THR A 217 -8.19 10.02 -1.25
N ILE A 218 -7.98 9.12 -2.23
CA ILE A 218 -8.47 7.73 -2.16
C ILE A 218 -7.75 6.93 -1.07
N LEU A 219 -6.51 7.28 -0.75
CA LEU A 219 -5.74 6.64 0.32
C LEU A 219 -6.37 6.88 1.69
N GLY A 220 -7.10 8.00 1.86
CA GLY A 220 -7.87 8.26 3.08
C GLY A 220 -9.11 7.37 3.26
N TYR A 221 -9.45 6.56 2.26
CA TYR A 221 -10.53 5.57 2.33
C TYR A 221 -10.00 4.15 2.56
N LEU A 222 -8.70 3.97 2.78
CA LEU A 222 -8.15 2.69 3.21
C LEU A 222 -8.70 2.35 4.61
N ARG A 223 -9.15 1.11 4.79
CA ARG A 223 -9.51 0.60 6.12
C ARG A 223 -8.25 0.16 6.83
N THR A 224 -7.89 0.81 7.93
CA THR A 224 -6.67 0.51 8.70
C THR A 224 -6.96 -0.24 10.00
N GLU A 225 -8.23 -0.30 10.42
CA GLU A 225 -8.66 -0.97 11.65
C GLU A 225 -9.56 -2.18 11.33
N PRO A 226 -9.34 -3.33 12.01
CA PRO A 226 -10.16 -4.54 11.88
C PRO A 226 -11.65 -4.32 12.12
#